data_AF-A0AAN4TFP5-F1
#
_entry.id   AF-A0AAN4TFP5-F1
#
_cell.length_a   1.000
_cell.length_b   1.000
_cell.length_c   1.000
_cell.angle_alpha   90.00
_cell.angle_beta   90.00
_cell.angle_gamma   90.00
#
_symmetry.space_group_name_H-M   'P 1'
#
loop_
_entity.id
_entity.type
_entity.pdbx_description
1 polymer ?
#
loop_
_entity_poly.entity_id
_entity_poly.type
_entity_poly.pdbx_seq_one_letter_code
_entity_poly.pdbx_strand_id
1 'polypeptide(L)'
;MHQLTVPFVTEYKGAKMLQKFLSIVVILLAVSYHVFFRNFLFTFLGVGRSLSQIQEFPYACRRLEHPSLSSCEDLWLDEENRTLACTLFFVSSREADLYQPRANNFNASGRRKTDHFSVLNIDYPGEDDLYGVHHLEVTGPYKGINPENENVLDLHGFGVRKLSQSRLQFFVVNHRPPTSPGELLAENINVVGDNSTIEVFELERGSSKLEFVKTIVDDNLISPNDLTANAEFLRSGEGEDS
;
A
#
# COMPACT_ATOMS: atom_id res chain seq x y z
N MET A 1 -49.29 -76.54 11.13
CA MET A 1 -47.96 -75.90 11.21
C MET A 1 -47.66 -75.22 9.88
N HIS A 2 -47.86 -73.90 9.78
CA HIS A 2 -47.34 -73.09 8.67
C HIS A 2 -46.74 -71.83 9.30
N GLN A 3 -45.42 -71.74 9.30
CA GLN A 3 -44.68 -70.53 9.65
C GLN A 3 -44.71 -69.58 8.45
N LEU A 4 -45.24 -68.38 8.65
CA LEU A 4 -45.09 -67.24 7.75
C LEU A 4 -43.80 -66.50 8.14
N THR A 5 -42.75 -66.64 7.32
CA THR A 5 -41.57 -65.77 7.35
C THR A 5 -41.83 -64.55 6.45
N VAL A 6 -41.82 -63.35 7.03
CA VAL A 6 -41.97 -62.05 6.37
C VAL A 6 -40.60 -61.32 6.42
N PRO A 7 -40.19 -60.54 5.40
CA PRO A 7 -38.77 -60.28 5.13
C PRO A 7 -38.21 -59.11 5.94
N PHE A 8 -37.17 -59.36 6.74
CA PHE A 8 -36.45 -58.36 7.54
C PHE A 8 -35.29 -57.67 6.75
N VAL A 9 -35.17 -57.92 5.45
CA VAL A 9 -33.94 -57.62 4.67
C VAL A 9 -33.99 -56.26 3.95
N THR A 10 -35.17 -55.70 3.70
CA THR A 10 -35.35 -54.43 2.97
C THR A 10 -35.06 -53.20 3.84
N GLU A 11 -35.35 -53.25 5.13
CA GLU A 11 -35.19 -52.13 6.06
C GLU A 11 -33.71 -51.77 6.30
N TYR A 12 -32.82 -52.77 6.30
CA TYR A 12 -31.40 -52.60 6.57
C TYR A 12 -30.60 -51.95 5.42
N LYS A 13 -31.07 -52.08 4.18
CA LYS A 13 -30.43 -51.45 3.00
C LYS A 13 -30.76 -49.96 2.90
N GLY A 14 -32.00 -49.57 3.22
CA GLY A 14 -32.43 -48.18 3.25
C GLY A 14 -31.66 -47.35 4.28
N ALA A 15 -31.46 -47.88 5.49
CA ALA A 15 -30.69 -47.24 6.54
C ALA A 15 -29.21 -47.00 6.15
N LYS A 16 -28.57 -47.97 5.49
CA LYS A 16 -27.18 -47.83 4.99
C LYS A 16 -27.05 -46.81 3.87
N MET A 17 -28.03 -46.72 2.97
CA MET A 17 -28.05 -45.71 1.91
C MET A 17 -28.25 -44.30 2.45
N LEU A 18 -29.16 -44.15 3.41
CA LEU A 18 -29.40 -42.88 4.10
C LEU A 18 -28.16 -42.40 4.87
N GLN A 19 -27.47 -43.31 5.57
CA GLN A 19 -26.23 -43.00 6.29
C GLN A 19 -25.12 -42.52 5.34
N LYS A 20 -24.95 -43.17 4.18
CA LYS A 20 -23.97 -42.77 3.17
C LYS A 20 -24.29 -41.39 2.60
N PHE A 21 -25.57 -41.13 2.30
CA PHE A 21 -26.02 -39.83 1.82
C PHE A 21 -25.75 -38.72 2.84
N LEU A 22 -26.12 -38.92 4.11
CA LEU A 22 -25.83 -38.00 5.20
C LEU A 22 -24.33 -37.74 5.36
N SER A 23 -23.50 -38.79 5.26
CA SER A 23 -22.04 -38.65 5.35
C SER A 23 -21.49 -37.77 4.23
N ILE A 24 -21.97 -37.96 2.99
CA ILE A 24 -21.58 -37.13 1.84
C ILE A 24 -22.00 -35.68 2.05
N VAL A 25 -23.24 -35.44 2.51
CA VAL A 25 -23.73 -34.09 2.79
C VAL A 25 -22.88 -33.40 3.85
N VAL A 26 -22.55 -34.08 4.95
CA VAL A 26 -21.69 -33.54 6.00
C VAL A 26 -20.30 -33.22 5.47
N ILE A 27 -19.71 -34.09 4.65
CA ILE A 27 -18.40 -33.84 4.03
C ILE A 27 -18.47 -32.60 3.13
N LEU A 28 -19.51 -32.47 2.29
CA LEU A 28 -19.68 -31.32 1.40
C LEU A 28 -19.86 -30.02 2.19
N LEU A 29 -20.64 -30.04 3.28
CA LEU A 29 -20.81 -28.88 4.16
C LEU A 29 -19.51 -28.51 4.87
N ALA A 30 -18.75 -29.49 5.35
CA ALA A 30 -17.45 -29.25 6.00
C ALA A 30 -16.45 -28.64 5.01
N VAL A 31 -16.35 -29.18 3.79
CA VAL A 31 -15.50 -28.64 2.73
C VAL A 31 -15.94 -27.22 2.36
N SER A 32 -17.24 -27.00 2.17
CA SER A 32 -17.79 -25.68 1.86
C SER A 32 -17.47 -24.66 2.95
N TYR A 33 -17.62 -25.05 4.22
CA TYR A 33 -17.28 -24.20 5.36
C TYR A 33 -15.79 -23.85 5.38
N HIS A 34 -14.90 -24.84 5.24
CA HIS A 34 -13.46 -24.60 5.31
C HIS A 34 -12.91 -23.82 4.12
N VAL A 35 -13.43 -24.04 2.91
CA VAL A 35 -12.93 -23.41 1.68
C VAL A 35 -13.50 -22.01 1.48
N PHE A 36 -14.80 -21.80 1.74
CA PHE A 36 -15.47 -20.54 1.41
C PHE A 36 -15.85 -19.73 2.65
N PHE A 37 -16.62 -20.32 3.57
CA PHE A 37 -17.25 -19.53 4.64
C PHE A 37 -16.30 -19.13 5.75
N ARG A 38 -15.34 -19.98 6.13
CA ARG A 38 -14.41 -19.69 7.23
C ARG A 38 -13.62 -18.41 6.95
N ASN A 39 -13.04 -18.28 5.77
CA ASN A 39 -12.26 -17.09 5.41
C ASN A 39 -13.16 -15.86 5.28
N PHE A 40 -14.35 -16.01 4.69
CA PHE A 40 -15.30 -14.90 4.62
C PHE A 40 -15.71 -14.37 6.02
N LEU A 41 -16.05 -15.26 6.96
CA LEU A 41 -16.50 -14.88 8.30
C LEU A 41 -15.37 -14.28 9.14
N PHE A 42 -14.21 -14.94 9.22
CA PHE A 42 -13.15 -14.54 10.15
C PHE A 42 -12.18 -13.52 9.54
N THR A 43 -11.94 -13.57 8.23
CA THR A 43 -10.99 -12.67 7.57
C THR A 43 -11.68 -11.44 6.98
N PHE A 44 -12.76 -11.61 6.22
CA PHE A 44 -13.44 -10.49 5.56
C PHE A 44 -14.35 -9.73 6.51
N LEU A 45 -15.26 -10.42 7.19
CA LEU A 45 -16.14 -9.79 8.19
C LEU A 45 -15.44 -9.51 9.52
N GLY A 46 -14.26 -10.11 9.75
CA GLY A 46 -13.49 -9.86 10.97
C GLY A 46 -14.16 -10.38 12.25
N VAL A 47 -15.04 -11.37 12.15
CA VAL A 47 -15.73 -11.94 13.32
C VAL A 47 -14.70 -12.41 14.34
N GLY A 48 -14.83 -11.95 15.59
CA GLY A 48 -13.93 -12.31 16.68
C GLY A 48 -12.64 -11.50 16.74
N ARG A 49 -12.43 -10.49 15.89
CA ARG A 49 -11.34 -9.52 16.07
C ARG A 49 -11.61 -8.68 17.31
N SER A 50 -10.68 -8.67 18.26
CA SER A 50 -10.67 -7.73 19.36
C SER A 50 -9.98 -6.45 18.93
N LEU A 51 -10.66 -5.31 19.13
CA LEU A 51 -10.05 -4.00 19.01
C LEU A 51 -9.61 -3.57 20.40
N SER A 52 -8.30 -3.48 20.64
CA SER A 52 -7.78 -2.84 21.84
C SER A 52 -7.80 -1.33 21.63
N GLN A 53 -8.31 -0.61 22.62
CA GLN A 53 -8.24 0.83 22.64
C GLN A 53 -6.81 1.27 22.95
N ILE A 54 -6.32 2.35 22.33
CA ILE A 54 -4.95 2.82 22.59
C ILE A 54 -4.76 3.24 24.06
N GLN A 55 -5.86 3.59 24.73
CA GLN A 55 -5.95 3.90 26.16
C GLN A 55 -5.66 2.69 27.07
N GLU A 56 -5.68 1.47 26.53
CA GLU A 56 -5.29 0.25 27.27
C GLU A 56 -3.76 0.13 27.44
N PHE A 57 -2.99 0.94 26.72
CA PHE A 57 -1.53 0.97 26.77
C PHE A 57 -1.03 2.20 27.54
N PRO A 58 0.17 2.15 28.16
CA PRO A 58 0.70 3.25 28.97
C PRO A 58 1.28 4.40 28.12
N TYR A 59 0.56 4.84 27.10
CA TYR A 59 0.95 5.90 26.19
C TYR A 59 -0.03 7.07 26.25
N ALA A 60 0.49 8.29 26.29
CA ALA A 60 -0.30 9.50 26.11
C ALA A 60 -0.27 9.90 24.64
N CYS A 61 -1.43 9.89 23.98
CA CYS A 61 -1.55 10.31 22.59
C CYS A 61 -1.93 11.79 22.52
N ARG A 62 -1.25 12.53 21.64
CA ARG A 62 -1.68 13.88 21.24
C ARG A 62 -1.85 13.92 19.72
N ARG A 63 -2.83 14.69 19.25
CA ARG A 63 -3.04 14.91 17.83
C ARG A 63 -2.16 16.07 17.38
N LEU A 64 -1.35 15.85 16.35
CA LEU A 64 -0.64 16.91 15.65
C LEU A 64 -1.54 17.46 14.55
N GLU A 65 -1.89 18.74 14.63
CA GLU A 65 -2.72 19.41 13.62
C GLU A 65 -1.86 20.35 12.80
N HIS A 66 -1.49 19.91 11.59
CA HIS A 66 -0.73 20.71 10.65
C HIS A 66 -1.15 20.37 9.21
N PRO A 67 -1.26 21.35 8.28
CA PRO A 67 -1.60 21.07 6.89
C PRO A 67 -0.66 20.06 6.23
N SER A 68 0.63 20.13 6.57
CA SER A 68 1.67 19.19 6.12
C SER A 68 1.64 17.83 6.81
N LEU A 69 0.63 17.53 7.64
CA LEU A 69 0.37 16.21 8.24
C LEU A 69 -1.07 15.75 8.02
N SER A 70 -1.83 16.42 7.16
CA SER A 70 -3.29 16.23 7.05
C SER A 70 -3.71 14.88 6.46
N SER A 71 -2.80 14.16 5.80
CA SER A 71 -3.06 12.85 5.21
C SER A 71 -1.75 12.13 4.83
N CYS A 72 -0.98 11.68 5.83
CA CYS A 72 0.19 10.82 5.58
C CYS A 72 -0.32 9.43 5.16
N GLU A 73 0.06 8.98 3.96
CA GLU A 73 -0.31 7.64 3.46
C GLU A 73 0.68 6.59 3.96
N ASP A 74 1.97 6.89 3.92
CA ASP A 74 3.05 6.00 4.33
C ASP A 74 4.05 6.71 5.26
N LEU A 75 4.74 5.92 6.10
CA LEU A 75 5.60 6.39 7.18
C LEU A 75 6.88 5.56 7.27
N TRP A 76 8.02 6.23 7.38
CA TRP A 76 9.30 5.60 7.63
C TRP A 76 10.04 6.26 8.79
N LEU A 77 10.44 5.45 9.77
CA LEU A 77 11.20 5.88 10.94
C LEU A 77 12.70 5.71 10.71
N ASP A 78 13.43 6.83 10.76
CA ASP A 78 14.88 6.83 10.84
C ASP A 78 15.34 6.73 12.29
N GLU A 79 15.62 5.51 12.75
CA GLU A 79 16.05 5.27 14.13
C GLU A 79 17.37 5.98 14.49
N GLU A 80 18.27 6.16 13.51
CA GLU A 80 19.59 6.74 13.71
C GLU A 80 19.55 8.26 13.85
N ASN A 81 18.73 8.94 13.04
CA ASN A 81 18.57 10.41 13.10
C ASN A 81 17.38 10.84 13.95
N ARG A 82 16.59 9.88 14.46
CA ARG A 82 15.39 10.13 15.26
C ARG A 82 14.41 11.06 14.55
N THR A 83 14.22 10.79 13.25
CA THR A 83 13.29 11.51 12.38
C THR A 83 12.27 10.57 11.77
N LEU A 84 11.04 11.04 11.62
CA LEU A 84 9.96 10.34 10.94
C LEU A 84 9.67 11.06 9.63
N ALA A 85 9.79 10.34 8.52
CA ALA A 85 9.38 10.82 7.21
C ALA A 85 8.00 10.25 6.87
N CYS A 86 7.14 11.05 6.27
CA CYS A 86 5.86 10.59 5.74
C CYS A 86 5.62 11.12 4.33
N THR A 87 5.00 10.31 3.47
CA THR A 87 4.43 10.77 2.21
C THR A 87 3.04 11.31 2.47
N LEU A 88 2.76 12.52 1.99
CA LEU A 88 1.42 13.05 2.04
C LEU A 88 0.72 12.84 0.71
N PHE A 89 -0.44 12.22 0.80
CA PHE A 89 -1.43 12.15 -0.27
C PHE A 89 -2.67 12.89 0.18
N PHE A 90 -3.07 13.97 -0.49
CA PHE A 90 -4.22 14.74 -0.03
C PHE A 90 -5.56 14.05 -0.33
N VAL A 91 -6.28 13.64 0.72
CA VAL A 91 -7.64 13.11 0.60
C VAL A 91 -8.67 14.24 0.82
N SER A 92 -9.34 14.72 -0.24
CA SER A 92 -10.58 15.51 -0.07
C SER A 92 -11.81 14.62 0.00
N SER A 93 -12.83 15.09 0.71
CA SER A 93 -14.16 14.47 0.85
C SER A 93 -15.00 14.33 -0.44
N ARG A 94 -14.41 14.53 -1.63
CA ARG A 94 -15.08 14.38 -2.94
C ARG A 94 -14.32 13.37 -3.82
N GLU A 95 -14.24 12.13 -3.34
CA GLU A 95 -13.49 11.02 -3.98
C GLU A 95 -13.89 10.77 -5.45
N ALA A 96 -15.15 11.05 -5.82
CA ALA A 96 -15.65 10.81 -7.18
C ALA A 96 -14.98 11.68 -8.25
N ASP A 97 -14.54 12.89 -7.90
CA ASP A 97 -13.89 13.81 -8.84
C ASP A 97 -12.36 13.71 -8.79
N LEU A 98 -11.78 12.91 -7.89
CA LEU A 98 -10.33 12.83 -7.71
C LEU A 98 -9.71 11.78 -8.64
N TYR A 99 -8.47 12.06 -9.04
CA TYR A 99 -7.60 11.04 -9.60
C TYR A 99 -7.23 10.04 -8.50
N GLN A 100 -7.72 8.80 -8.62
CA GLN A 100 -7.51 7.71 -7.66
C GLN A 100 -7.29 6.40 -8.42
N PRO A 101 -6.05 6.11 -8.83
CA PRO A 101 -5.75 4.91 -9.60
C PRO A 101 -6.17 3.61 -8.94
N ARG A 102 -5.97 3.51 -7.62
CA ARG A 102 -6.37 2.35 -6.81
C ARG A 102 -7.89 2.08 -6.88
N ALA A 103 -8.69 3.12 -7.02
CA ALA A 103 -10.15 3.02 -7.13
C ALA A 103 -10.62 2.90 -8.59
N ASN A 104 -9.69 2.74 -9.55
CA ASN A 104 -9.95 2.75 -10.98
C ASN A 104 -10.65 4.04 -11.46
N ASN A 105 -10.33 5.18 -10.81
CA ASN A 105 -10.84 6.49 -11.17
C ASN A 105 -9.70 7.35 -11.72
N PHE A 106 -9.64 7.51 -13.04
CA PHE A 106 -8.53 8.19 -13.72
C PHE A 106 -8.90 9.62 -14.15
N ASN A 107 -9.59 10.38 -13.32
CA ASN A 107 -9.91 11.78 -13.63
C ASN A 107 -8.66 12.67 -13.58
N ALA A 108 -7.96 12.82 -14.71
CA ALA A 108 -6.74 13.62 -14.82
C ALA A 108 -6.93 15.09 -14.41
N SER A 109 -8.11 15.68 -14.62
CA SER A 109 -8.41 17.06 -14.17
C SER A 109 -8.61 17.15 -12.65
N GLY A 110 -8.96 16.03 -12.00
CA GLY A 110 -9.06 15.89 -10.55
C GLY A 110 -7.72 15.66 -9.85
N ARG A 111 -6.64 15.53 -10.62
CA ARG A 111 -5.31 15.27 -10.11
C ARG A 111 -4.75 16.49 -9.39
N ARG A 112 -4.26 16.27 -8.17
CA ARG A 112 -3.68 17.34 -7.36
C ARG A 112 -2.16 17.40 -7.55
N LYS A 113 -1.62 18.57 -7.24
CA LYS A 113 -0.23 18.94 -7.53
C LYS A 113 0.50 19.46 -6.27
N THR A 114 0.17 18.88 -5.12
CA THR A 114 0.54 19.39 -3.79
C THR A 114 1.18 18.35 -2.88
N ASP A 115 1.39 17.13 -3.38
CA ASP A 115 1.96 16.06 -2.58
C ASP A 115 3.44 16.36 -2.31
N HIS A 116 3.88 15.95 -1.13
CA HIS A 116 5.20 16.26 -0.61
C HIS A 116 5.61 15.25 0.46
N PHE A 117 6.91 15.21 0.73
CA PHE A 117 7.45 14.56 1.92
C PHE A 117 7.41 15.54 3.08
N SER A 118 6.86 15.11 4.20
CA SER A 118 7.02 15.80 5.48
C SER A 118 7.96 15.02 6.37
N VAL A 119 8.87 15.74 7.02
CA VAL A 119 9.79 15.18 8.00
C VAL A 119 9.60 15.90 9.33
N LEU A 120 9.60 15.13 10.41
CA LEU A 120 9.56 15.63 11.77
C LEU A 120 10.60 14.90 12.63
N ASN A 121 11.08 15.59 13.66
CA ASN A 121 11.86 14.95 14.72
C ASN A 121 10.91 14.14 15.64
N ILE A 122 11.42 13.17 16.40
CA ILE A 122 10.56 12.42 17.34
C ILE A 122 10.98 12.54 18.80
N ASP A 123 12.12 13.16 19.08
CA ASP A 123 12.64 13.28 20.44
C ASP A 123 12.18 14.56 21.15
N TYR A 124 12.06 15.67 20.41
CA TYR A 124 11.73 16.96 20.99
C TYR A 124 10.70 17.71 20.13
N PRO A 125 9.57 18.15 20.72
CA PRO A 125 8.49 18.80 19.98
C PRO A 125 8.81 20.21 19.48
N GLY A 126 9.94 20.80 19.87
CA GLY A 126 10.31 22.14 19.41
C GLY A 126 9.51 23.25 20.10
N GLU A 127 9.72 24.49 19.67
CA GLU A 127 8.95 25.66 20.13
C GLU A 127 7.55 25.72 19.52
N ASP A 128 7.37 25.11 18.33
CA ASP A 128 6.11 25.04 17.61
C ASP A 128 5.17 23.94 18.13
N ASP A 129 5.66 23.09 19.05
CA ASP A 129 5.02 21.86 19.51
C ASP A 129 4.65 20.89 18.36
N LEU A 130 5.26 21.06 17.18
CA LEU A 130 5.00 20.28 15.98
C LEU A 130 6.20 19.42 15.57
N TYR A 131 7.22 19.30 16.42
CA TYR A 131 8.44 18.54 16.16
C TYR A 131 9.25 19.05 14.96
N GLY A 132 9.13 20.34 14.62
CA GLY A 132 9.82 20.94 13.50
C GLY A 132 9.44 20.33 12.15
N VAL A 133 8.13 20.06 11.96
CA VAL A 133 7.60 19.56 10.69
C VAL A 133 8.02 20.48 9.55
N HIS A 134 8.65 19.92 8.53
CA HIS A 134 9.04 20.64 7.31
C HIS A 134 8.93 19.74 6.09
N HIS A 135 8.93 20.39 4.92
CA HIS A 135 8.89 19.72 3.63
C HIS A 135 10.31 19.41 3.15
N LEU A 136 10.48 18.27 2.49
CA LEU A 136 11.67 18.05 1.67
C LEU A 136 11.49 18.70 0.30
N GLU A 137 12.46 19.51 -0.10
CA GLU A 137 12.53 20.16 -1.40
C GLU A 137 13.13 19.18 -2.41
N VAL A 138 12.37 18.88 -3.47
CA VAL A 138 12.88 18.11 -4.60
C VAL A 138 13.90 18.95 -5.37
N THR A 139 15.09 18.38 -5.57
CA THR A 139 16.21 19.04 -6.27
C THR A 139 16.81 18.12 -7.33
N GLY A 140 17.70 18.67 -8.17
CA GLY A 140 18.30 17.95 -9.29
C GLY A 140 17.47 18.05 -10.56
N PRO A 141 17.80 17.29 -11.62
CA PRO A 141 17.12 17.37 -12.92
C PRO A 141 15.79 16.59 -12.92
N TYR A 142 15.02 16.68 -11.83
CA TYR A 142 13.70 16.07 -11.77
C TYR A 142 12.78 16.79 -12.75
N LYS A 143 12.15 16.02 -13.63
CA LYS A 143 11.11 16.51 -14.53
C LYS A 143 9.81 15.90 -14.09
N GLY A 144 9.02 16.63 -13.32
CA GLY A 144 7.72 16.23 -12.83
C GLY A 144 6.61 16.38 -13.86
N ILE A 145 5.37 16.33 -13.39
CA ILE A 145 4.18 16.18 -14.23
C ILE A 145 3.59 17.49 -14.77
N ASN A 146 4.07 18.64 -14.30
CA ASN A 146 3.54 19.94 -14.66
C ASN A 146 4.61 20.77 -15.40
N PRO A 147 4.39 21.15 -16.67
CA PRO A 147 5.33 22.02 -17.39
C PRO A 147 5.45 23.42 -16.76
N GLU A 148 4.51 23.82 -15.91
CA GLU A 148 4.58 25.07 -15.13
C GLU A 148 5.29 24.89 -13.77
N ASN A 149 5.41 23.64 -13.29
CA ASN A 149 6.12 23.31 -12.05
C ASN A 149 6.63 21.87 -12.11
N GLU A 150 7.87 21.72 -12.57
CA GLU A 150 8.51 20.42 -12.77
C GLU A 150 8.81 19.69 -11.45
N ASN A 151 8.56 20.28 -10.28
CA ASN A 151 8.87 19.66 -8.98
C ASN A 151 7.65 19.00 -8.32
N VAL A 152 6.52 18.90 -9.02
CA VAL A 152 5.29 18.31 -8.48
C VAL A 152 5.35 16.79 -8.50
N LEU A 153 5.15 16.19 -7.32
CA LEU A 153 4.96 14.76 -7.09
C LEU A 153 3.48 14.41 -6.95
N ASP A 154 3.14 13.13 -7.14
CA ASP A 154 1.84 12.51 -6.87
C ASP A 154 2.10 11.19 -6.15
N LEU A 155 2.10 11.25 -4.83
CA LEU A 155 2.75 10.25 -3.98
C LEU A 155 1.77 9.19 -3.49
N HIS A 156 2.26 7.96 -3.39
CA HIS A 156 1.58 6.87 -2.69
C HIS A 156 2.51 6.40 -1.56
N GLY A 157 3.09 5.20 -1.66
CA GLY A 157 4.07 4.69 -0.71
C GLY A 157 5.53 4.90 -1.11
N PHE A 158 6.43 4.58 -0.19
CA PHE A 158 7.87 4.68 -0.42
C PHE A 158 8.69 3.70 0.43
N GLY A 159 9.79 3.22 -0.15
CA GLY A 159 10.80 2.44 0.55
C GLY A 159 12.06 3.26 0.77
N VAL A 160 12.76 3.02 1.88
CA VAL A 160 14.06 3.66 2.15
C VAL A 160 15.17 2.63 2.28
N ARG A 161 16.27 2.86 1.56
CA ARG A 161 17.52 2.12 1.66
C ARG A 161 18.61 3.01 2.28
N LYS A 162 19.28 2.51 3.31
CA LYS A 162 20.46 3.19 3.87
C LYS A 162 21.66 2.95 2.95
N LEU A 163 22.26 4.02 2.41
CA LEU A 163 23.49 3.94 1.62
C LEU A 163 24.72 4.05 2.53
N SER A 164 24.64 4.91 3.55
CA SER A 164 25.66 5.12 4.57
C SER A 164 25.01 5.60 5.88
N GLN A 165 25.82 5.89 6.89
CA GLN A 165 25.36 6.53 8.13
C GLN A 165 24.79 7.94 7.90
N SER A 166 25.18 8.63 6.82
CA SER A 166 24.76 10.00 6.55
C SER A 166 23.80 10.12 5.38
N ARG A 167 23.70 9.07 4.53
CA ARG A 167 22.97 9.14 3.25
C ARG A 167 21.94 8.04 3.10
N LEU A 168 20.74 8.47 2.73
CA LEU A 168 19.56 7.63 2.51
C LEU A 168 19.18 7.68 1.03
N GLN A 169 18.59 6.59 0.54
CA GLN A 169 17.99 6.53 -0.79
C GLN A 169 16.53 6.14 -0.67
N PHE A 170 15.65 6.98 -1.21
CA PHE A 170 14.22 6.81 -1.23
C PHE A 170 13.82 6.24 -2.59
N PHE A 171 12.99 5.21 -2.57
CA PHE A 171 12.30 4.66 -3.73
C PHE A 171 10.84 5.01 -3.55
N VAL A 172 10.29 5.82 -4.44
CA VAL A 172 9.02 6.50 -4.21
C VAL A 172 8.05 6.12 -5.31
N VAL A 173 6.89 5.58 -4.95
CA VAL A 173 5.82 5.35 -5.92
C VAL A 173 5.21 6.69 -6.30
N ASN A 174 5.24 7.00 -7.61
CA ASN A 174 4.72 8.23 -8.16
C ASN A 174 3.68 7.97 -9.25
N HIS A 175 2.48 8.46 -9.00
CA HIS A 175 1.28 8.61 -9.83
C HIS A 175 1.30 8.91 -11.33
N ARG A 176 2.40 8.99 -12.09
CA ARG A 176 2.50 9.89 -13.29
C ARG A 176 1.40 9.72 -14.37
N PRO A 177 1.12 10.76 -15.19
CA PRO A 177 0.51 10.52 -16.51
C PRO A 177 1.34 9.49 -17.29
N PRO A 178 0.77 8.77 -18.26
CA PRO A 178 1.49 7.78 -19.08
C PRO A 178 2.86 8.29 -19.57
N THR A 179 3.89 7.46 -19.53
CA THR A 179 5.27 7.78 -19.94
C THR A 179 5.86 6.61 -20.71
N SER A 180 6.61 6.89 -21.77
CA SER A 180 7.53 5.93 -22.40
C SER A 180 8.95 6.20 -21.87
N PRO A 181 9.91 5.29 -22.05
CA PRO A 181 11.30 5.54 -21.66
C PRO A 181 11.84 6.86 -22.22
N GLY A 182 11.96 7.87 -21.36
CA GLY A 182 12.48 9.20 -21.70
C GLY A 182 11.46 10.25 -22.14
N GLU A 183 10.16 9.95 -22.23
CA GLU A 183 9.15 10.91 -22.69
C GLU A 183 7.81 10.81 -21.91
N LEU A 184 7.24 11.97 -21.57
CA LEU A 184 5.87 12.05 -21.07
C LEU A 184 4.91 11.81 -22.24
N LEU A 185 4.11 10.75 -22.17
CA LEU A 185 3.12 10.44 -23.20
C LEU A 185 1.84 11.21 -22.93
N ALA A 186 1.37 11.93 -23.94
CA ALA A 186 0.02 12.51 -23.95
C ALA A 186 -1.01 11.44 -24.34
N GLU A 187 -1.11 10.36 -23.57
CA GLU A 187 -2.08 9.29 -23.81
C GLU A 187 -3.33 9.44 -22.94
N ASN A 188 -4.48 9.01 -23.47
CA ASN A 188 -5.73 9.05 -22.74
C ASN A 188 -5.68 8.02 -21.61
N ILE A 189 -5.52 8.52 -20.38
CA ILE A 189 -5.40 7.73 -19.15
C ILE A 189 -6.56 6.76 -18.91
N ASN A 190 -7.73 6.98 -19.54
CA ASN A 190 -8.87 6.05 -19.50
C ASN A 190 -8.69 4.80 -20.39
N VAL A 191 -7.67 4.77 -21.25
CA VAL A 191 -7.35 3.66 -22.16
C VAL A 191 -6.15 2.86 -21.65
N VAL A 192 -5.14 3.56 -21.11
CA VAL A 192 -3.89 2.95 -20.63
C VAL A 192 -3.87 2.66 -19.13
N GLY A 193 -4.77 3.26 -18.34
CA GLY A 193 -4.80 3.09 -16.89
C GLY A 193 -3.78 3.97 -16.16
N ASP A 194 -3.43 3.59 -14.94
CA ASP A 194 -2.39 4.25 -14.16
C ASP A 194 -1.02 4.04 -14.78
N ASN A 195 -0.11 4.98 -14.57
CA ASN A 195 1.28 4.85 -14.96
C ASN A 195 2.17 5.18 -13.77
N SER A 196 2.22 4.23 -12.85
CA SER A 196 3.06 4.33 -11.68
C SER A 196 4.54 4.20 -12.07
N THR A 197 5.35 5.17 -11.65
CA THR A 197 6.80 5.08 -11.74
C THR A 197 7.39 4.90 -10.35
N ILE A 198 8.64 4.43 -10.29
CA ILE A 198 9.46 4.53 -9.08
C ILE A 198 10.47 5.64 -9.26
N GLU A 199 10.30 6.72 -8.51
CA GLU A 199 11.25 7.82 -8.46
C GLU A 199 12.30 7.52 -7.38
N VAL A 200 13.58 7.56 -7.77
CA VAL A 200 14.69 7.34 -6.87
C VAL A 200 15.28 8.69 -6.47
N PHE A 201 15.31 8.95 -5.17
CA PHE A 201 15.91 10.14 -4.60
C PHE A 201 16.96 9.78 -3.56
N GLU A 202 17.88 10.71 -3.29
CA GLU A 202 18.82 10.62 -2.19
C GLU A 202 18.65 11.79 -1.24
N LEU A 203 18.87 11.52 0.04
CA LEU A 203 18.77 12.49 1.12
C LEU A 203 20.02 12.37 2.00
N GLU A 204 20.74 13.47 2.16
CA GLU A 204 21.71 13.61 3.24
C GLU A 204 20.94 13.89 4.54
N ARG A 205 21.20 13.14 5.61
CA ARG A 205 20.51 13.31 6.89
C ARG A 205 20.69 14.74 7.42
N GLY A 206 19.60 15.33 7.88
CA GLY A 206 19.55 16.72 8.33
C GLY A 206 19.46 17.76 7.19
N SER A 207 19.54 17.34 5.93
CA SER A 207 19.23 18.20 4.79
C SER A 207 17.72 18.33 4.59
N SER A 208 17.30 19.46 4.02
CA SER A 208 15.94 19.66 3.51
C SER A 208 15.81 19.32 2.03
N LYS A 209 16.87 18.81 1.39
CA LYS A 209 16.94 18.57 -0.06
C LYS A 209 16.86 17.08 -0.38
N LEU A 210 15.87 16.72 -1.16
CA LEU A 210 15.67 15.39 -1.71
C LEU A 210 16.18 15.40 -3.16
N GLU A 211 17.38 14.88 -3.36
CA GLU A 211 18.11 14.93 -4.63
C GLU A 211 17.62 13.83 -5.57
N PHE A 212 17.08 14.22 -6.72
CA PHE A 212 16.64 13.25 -7.72
C PHE A 212 17.81 12.51 -8.36
N VAL A 213 17.68 11.18 -8.44
CA VAL A 213 18.65 10.29 -9.06
C VAL A 213 18.15 9.81 -10.42
N LYS A 214 16.98 9.15 -10.46
CA LYS A 214 16.41 8.57 -11.68
C LYS A 214 14.95 8.18 -11.51
N THR A 215 14.27 7.99 -12.64
CA THR A 215 12.95 7.36 -12.72
C THR A 215 13.11 5.92 -13.21
N ILE A 216 12.42 4.98 -12.58
CA ILE A 216 12.28 3.59 -13.03
C ILE A 216 10.87 3.41 -13.58
N VAL A 217 10.79 2.83 -14.78
CA VAL A 217 9.55 2.54 -15.50
C VAL A 217 9.59 1.07 -15.88
N ASP A 218 8.48 0.36 -15.68
CA ASP A 218 8.31 -1.05 -16.01
C ASP A 218 6.81 -1.33 -16.21
N ASP A 219 6.45 -2.12 -17.24
CA ASP A 219 5.07 -2.42 -17.58
C ASP A 219 4.31 -3.18 -16.46
N ASN A 220 5.03 -3.77 -15.50
CA ASN A 220 4.46 -4.44 -14.34
C ASN A 220 4.16 -3.49 -13.16
N LEU A 221 4.55 -2.22 -13.24
CA LEU A 221 4.26 -1.20 -12.22
C LEU A 221 2.86 -0.61 -12.45
N ILE A 222 1.84 -1.34 -12.01
CA ILE A 222 0.43 -0.94 -12.24
C ILE A 222 -0.06 0.09 -11.21
N SER A 223 0.14 -0.17 -9.91
CA SER A 223 -0.21 0.74 -8.80
C SER A 223 0.27 0.18 -7.45
N PRO A 224 1.59 0.00 -7.26
CA PRO A 224 2.12 -0.52 -6.01
C PRO A 224 1.77 0.41 -4.84
N ASN A 225 1.36 -0.15 -3.71
CA ASN A 225 1.02 0.62 -2.52
C ASN A 225 2.26 0.96 -1.68
N ASP A 226 3.27 0.10 -1.70
CA ASP A 226 4.47 0.19 -0.85
C ASP A 226 5.64 -0.50 -1.56
N LEU A 227 6.87 -0.15 -1.19
CA LEU A 227 8.11 -0.68 -1.73
C LEU A 227 9.03 -1.16 -0.61
N THR A 228 9.47 -2.41 -0.71
CA THR A 228 10.58 -2.89 0.12
C THR A 228 11.89 -2.70 -0.63
N ALA A 229 12.74 -1.78 -0.14
CA ALA A 229 14.07 -1.55 -0.70
C ALA A 229 15.13 -2.43 0.00
N ASN A 230 15.26 -3.69 -0.41
CA ASN A 230 16.30 -4.59 0.12
C ASN A 230 17.56 -4.60 -0.76
N ALA A 231 18.73 -4.66 -0.14
CA ALA A 231 20.02 -4.68 -0.84
C ALA A 231 20.29 -5.99 -1.60
N GLU A 232 19.61 -7.08 -1.22
CA GLU A 232 19.82 -8.42 -1.77
C GLU A 232 19.16 -8.60 -3.15
N PHE A 233 18.01 -7.96 -3.39
CA PHE A 233 17.24 -8.10 -4.64
C PHE A 233 17.80 -7.26 -5.80
N LEU A 234 18.51 -6.17 -5.50
CA LEU A 234 19.11 -5.31 -6.53
C LEU A 234 20.45 -5.85 -7.05
N ARG A 235 21.09 -6.78 -6.33
CA ARG A 235 22.33 -7.45 -6.80
C ARG A 235 22.08 -8.58 -7.78
N SER A 236 20.89 -9.19 -7.77
CA SER A 236 20.55 -10.24 -8.74
C SER A 236 20.26 -9.71 -10.15
N GLY A 237 20.00 -8.39 -10.30
CA GLY A 237 19.75 -7.76 -11.60
C GLY A 237 21.00 -7.26 -12.33
N GLU A 238 22.18 -7.22 -11.69
CA GLU A 238 23.44 -6.79 -12.32
C GLU A 238 24.24 -7.97 -12.93
N GLY A 239 23.65 -9.16 -13.02
CA GLY A 239 24.35 -10.41 -13.38
C GLY A 239 23.94 -11.10 -14.67
N GLU A 240 23.04 -10.53 -15.49
CA GLU A 240 22.51 -11.18 -16.71
C GLU A 240 22.66 -10.32 -17.98
N ASP A 241 23.80 -9.63 -18.12
CA ASP A 241 24.26 -9.14 -19.42
C ASP A 241 25.80 -9.22 -19.50
N SER A 242 26.30 -10.40 -19.87
CA SER A 242 27.65 -10.61 -20.41
C SER A 242 27.68 -11.79 -21.36
#